data_AF-A0A401G3P0-F1
#
_entry.id   AF-A0A401G3P0-F1
#
_cell.length_a   1.000
_cell.length_b   1.000
_cell.length_c   1.000
_cell.angle_alpha   90.00
_cell.angle_beta   90.00
_cell.angle_gamma   90.00
#
_symmetry.space_group_name_H-M   'P 1'
#
loop_
_entity.id
_entity.type
_entity.pdbx_description
1 polymer ?
#
loop_
_entity_poly.entity_id
_entity_poly.type
_entity_poly.pdbx_seq_one_letter_code
_entity_poly.pdbx_strand_id
1 'polypeptide(L)' 'MEFFLCVVGMVLVIEGFPYAAFPRSVKAWLKTILGIRAGALRGFGLLMMLVGVFLVYMAKGRG' A
#
# COMPACT_ATOMS: atom_id res chain seq x y z
N MET A 1 -6.08 6.22 20.90
CA MET A 1 -6.20 4.81 20.48
C MET A 1 -7.34 4.59 19.48
N GLU A 2 -8.38 5.43 19.48
CA GLU A 2 -9.53 5.31 18.56
C GLU A 2 -9.18 5.52 17.07
N PHE A 3 -8.23 6.42 16.77
CA PHE A 3 -7.81 6.66 15.39
C PHE A 3 -7.01 5.52 14.75
N PHE A 4 -6.29 4.72 15.55
CA PHE A 4 -5.46 3.64 15.00
C PHE A 4 -6.32 2.55 14.36
N LEU A 5 -7.35 2.09 15.05
CA LEU A 5 -8.30 1.11 14.50
C LEU A 5 -9.06 1.68 13.29
N CYS A 6 -9.43 2.96 13.32
CA CYS A 6 -10.15 3.60 12.22
C CYS A 6 -9.30 3.69 10.96
N VAL A 7 -8.03 4.10 11.08
CA VAL A 7 -7.09 4.16 9.94
C VAL A 7 -6.78 2.77 9.41
N VAL A 8 -6.57 1.78 10.28
CA VAL A 8 -6.37 0.37 9.87
C VAL A 8 -7.61 -0.15 9.13
N GLY A 9 -8.81 0.14 9.63
CA GLY A 9 -10.07 -0.22 8.98
C GLY A 9 -10.23 0.44 7.60
N MET A 10 -9.88 1.72 7.48
CA MET A 10 -9.96 2.45 6.21
C MET A 10 -8.99 1.87 5.16
N VAL A 11 -7.75 1.55 5.56
CA VAL A 11 -6.76 0.89 4.69
C VAL A 11 -7.27 -0.48 4.22
N LEU A 12 -7.87 -1.28 5.11
CA LEU A 12 -8.45 -2.58 4.76
C LEU A 12 -9.60 -2.45 3.76
N VAL A 13 -10.46 -1.44 3.90
CA VAL A 13 -11.55 -1.17 2.95
C VAL A 13 -10.99 -0.73 1.60
N ILE A 14 -10.03 0.19 1.59
CA ILE A 14 -9.42 0.72 0.35
C ILE A 14 -8.67 -0.38 -0.40
N GLU A 15 -7.91 -1.23 0.30
CA GLU A 15 -7.23 -2.36 -0.32
C GLU A 15 -8.23 -3.45 -0.71
N GLY A 16 -9.18 -3.82 0.15
CA GLY A 16 -10.15 -4.89 -0.07
C GLY A 16 -11.16 -4.63 -1.19
N PHE A 17 -11.57 -3.38 -1.38
CA PHE A 17 -12.54 -2.98 -2.39
C PHE A 17 -12.14 -3.38 -3.83
N PRO A 18 -10.94 -3.06 -4.34
CA PRO A 18 -10.53 -3.49 -5.67
C PRO A 18 -10.45 -5.01 -5.82
N TYR A 19 -10.09 -5.77 -4.77
CA TYR A 19 -10.13 -7.25 -4.81
C TYR A 19 -11.57 -7.76 -4.96
N ALA A 20 -12.54 -7.16 -4.27
CA ALA A 20 -13.94 -7.56 -4.29
C ALA A 20 -14.68 -7.11 -5.56
N ALA A 21 -14.50 -5.84 -5.95
CA ALA A 21 -15.22 -5.24 -7.08
C ALA A 21 -14.60 -5.61 -8.44
N PHE A 22 -13.28 -5.75 -8.52
CA PHE A 22 -12.57 -5.95 -9.80
C PHE A 22 -11.47 -7.02 -9.73
N PRO A 23 -11.81 -8.29 -9.44
CA PRO A 23 -10.84 -9.37 -9.26
C PRO A 23 -10.02 -9.68 -10.52
N ARG A 24 -10.54 -9.37 -11.72
CA ARG A 24 -9.83 -9.59 -13.00
C ARG A 24 -8.70 -8.57 -13.19
N SER A 25 -8.98 -7.29 -12.93
CA SER A 25 -8.00 -6.21 -13.07
C SER A 25 -6.83 -6.37 -12.11
N VAL A 26 -7.12 -6.75 -10.86
CA VAL A 26 -6.10 -7.01 -9.85
C VAL A 26 -5.19 -8.18 -10.25
N LYS A 27 -5.76 -9.29 -10.73
CA LYS A 27 -4.97 -10.45 -11.21
C LYS A 27 -4.09 -10.10 -12.41
N ALA A 28 -4.58 -9.25 -13.33
CA ALA A 28 -3.79 -8.78 -14.46
C ALA A 28 -2.60 -7.92 -14.01
N TRP A 29 -2.84 -6.98 -13.08
CA TRP A 29 -1.79 -6.18 -12.45
C TRP A 29 -0.74 -7.03 -11.76
N LEU A 30 -1.16 -8.06 -11.01
CA LEU A 30 -0.25 -8.94 -10.30
C LEU A 30 0.66 -9.74 -11.26
N LYS A 31 0.14 -10.19 -12.41
CA LYS A 31 0.97 -10.82 -13.45
C LYS A 31 2.04 -9.88 -13.99
N THR A 32 1.70 -8.60 -14.20
CA THR A 32 2.69 -7.59 -14.62
C THR A 32 3.78 -7.44 -13.56
N ILE A 33 3.42 -7.37 -12.28
CA ILE A 33 4.37 -7.25 -11.16
C ILE A 33 5.28 -8.48 -11.06
N LEU A 34 4.75 -9.68 -11.26
CA LEU A 34 5.53 -10.93 -11.29
C LEU A 34 6.55 -10.97 -12.43
N GLY A 35 6.33 -10.20 -13.52
CA GLY A 35 7.28 -10.04 -14.62
C GLY A 35 8.41 -9.05 -14.33
N ILE A 36 8.32 -8.24 -13.27
CA ILE A 36 9.34 -7.26 -12.91
C ILE A 36 10.51 -7.98 -12.20
N ARG A 37 11.75 -7.68 -12.60
CA ARG A 37 12.95 -8.22 -11.93
C ARG A 37 12.92 -7.93 -10.43
N ALA A 38 13.22 -8.94 -9.62
CA ALA A 38 13.18 -8.85 -8.16
C ALA A 38 14.04 -7.71 -7.57
N GLY A 39 15.10 -7.28 -8.26
CA GLY A 39 15.91 -6.12 -7.85
C GLY A 39 15.15 -4.78 -7.93
N ALA A 40 14.40 -4.55 -9.01
CA ALA A 40 13.58 -3.36 -9.17
C ALA A 40 12.39 -3.37 -8.20
N LEU A 41 11.78 -4.53 -7.98
CA LEU A 41 10.68 -4.68 -7.02
C LEU A 41 11.12 -4.42 -5.57
N ARG A 42 12.33 -4.87 -5.20
CA ARG A 42 12.94 -4.56 -3.89
C ARG A 42 13.24 -3.07 -3.74
N GLY A 43 13.82 -2.44 -4.76
CA GLY A 43 14.10 -1.00 -4.73
C GLY A 43 12.83 -0.16 -4.60
N PHE A 44 11.79 -0.54 -5.35
CA PHE A 44 10.48 0.12 -5.28
C PHE A 44 9.81 -0.08 -3.90
N GLY A 45 9.87 -1.30 -3.35
CA GLY A 45 9.37 -1.59 -2.01
C GLY A 45 10.09 -0.80 -0.92
N LEU A 46 11.41 -0.68 -1.00
CA LEU A 46 12.21 0.13 -0.07
C LEU A 46 11.85 1.62 -0.16
N LEU A 47 11.70 2.14 -1.38
CA LEU A 47 11.28 3.52 -1.60
C LEU A 47 9.89 3.78 -1.02
N MET A 48 8.93 2.88 -1.27
CA MET A 48 7.58 2.96 -0.69
C MET A 48 7.60 2.95 0.84
N MET A 49 8.43 2.10 1.45
CA MET A 49 8.62 2.06 2.90
C MET A 49 9.15 3.39 3.44
N LEU A 50 10.22 3.93 2.83
CA LEU A 50 10.81 5.20 3.23
C LEU A 50 9.83 6.37 3.11
N VAL A 51 9.09 6.43 2.01
CA VAL A 51 8.05 7.45 1.79
C VAL A 51 6.93 7.31 2.82
N GLY A 52 6.50 6.09 3.13
CA GLY A 52 5.48 5.83 4.16
C GLY A 52 5.91 6.30 5.54
N VAL A 53 7.15 5.99 5.95
CA VAL A 53 7.72 6.47 7.22
C VAL A 53 7.84 7.99 7.24
N PHE A 54 8.28 8.60 6.12
CA PHE A 54 8.35 10.04 5.99
C PHE A 54 6.98 10.72 6.13
N LEU A 55 5.94 10.17 5.49
CA LEU A 55 4.56 10.63 5.59
C LEU A 55 4.04 10.55 7.03
N VAL A 56 4.28 9.43 7.72
CA VAL A 56 3.90 9.27 9.14
C VAL A 56 4.64 10.29 10.01
N TYR A 57 5.93 10.53 9.74
CA TYR A 57 6.72 11.53 10.46
C TYR A 57 6.18 12.94 10.24
N MET A 58 5.85 13.32 9.00
CA MET A 58 5.22 14.62 8.70
C MET A 58 3.82 14.77 9.32
N ALA A 59 3.01 13.70 9.28
CA ALA A 59 1.68 13.70 9.88
C ALA A 59 1.75 13.83 11.41
N LYS A 60 2.71 13.14 12.04
CA LYS A 60 2.95 13.21 13.48
C LYS A 60 3.57 14.55 13.91
N GLY A 61 4.37 15.20 13.08
CA GLY A 61 4.97 16.51 13.35
C GLY A 61 3.99 17.69 13.29
N ARG A 62 2.74 17.49 12.85
CA ARG A 62 1.68 18.51 12.81
C ARG A 62 0.58 18.30 13.87
N GLY A 63 0.77 17.34 14.79
CA GLY A 63 -0.16 17.00 15.86
C GLY A 63 0.30 17.47 17.23
#